data_AF-A0A966WRW7-F1
#
_entry.id   AF-A0A966WRW7-F1
#
_cell.length_a   1.000
_cell.length_b   1.000
_cell.length_c   1.000
_cell.angle_alpha   90.00
_cell.angle_beta   90.00
_cell.angle_gamma   90.00
#
_symmetry.space_group_name_H-M   'P 1'
#
loop_
_entity.id
_entity.type
_entity.pdbx_description
1 polymer ?
#
loop_
_entity_poly.entity_id
_entity_poly.type
_entity_poly.pdbx_seq_one_letter_code
_entity_poly.pdbx_strand_id
1 'polypeptide(L)' 'RRWGQLQREVDYAAVASQVFLALDAGRAMRDLGLTVPANPMRNETILGRSFDPAQPDAYLNSFAIKR' A
#
# COMPACT_ATOMS: atom_id res chain seq x y z
N ARG A 1 -1.12 9.61 -6.42
CA ARG A 1 -1.76 9.65 -7.76
C ARG A 1 -3.13 10.35 -7.80
N ARG A 2 -4.19 9.83 -7.15
CA ARG A 2 -5.59 10.33 -7.26
C ARG A 2 -5.79 11.86 -7.23
N TRP A 3 -5.03 12.55 -6.39
CA TRP A 3 -5.18 13.98 -6.15
C TRP A 3 -4.19 14.85 -6.92
N GLY A 4 -3.33 14.28 -7.77
CA GLY A 4 -2.33 15.05 -8.52
C GLY A 4 -1.23 15.70 -7.65
N GLN A 5 -0.93 15.13 -6.47
CA GLN A 5 0.06 15.70 -5.54
C GLN A 5 1.49 15.76 -6.10
N LEU A 6 1.83 14.89 -7.05
CA LEU A 6 3.11 14.88 -7.74
C LEU A 6 2.84 15.09 -9.23
N GLN A 7 3.55 16.05 -9.84
CA GLN A 7 3.43 16.42 -11.26
C GLN A 7 4.32 15.58 -12.19
N ARG A 8 4.97 14.55 -11.64
CA ARG A 8 5.86 13.65 -12.36
C ARG A 8 5.39 12.21 -12.21
N GLU A 9 5.79 11.37 -13.15
CA GLU A 9 5.59 9.94 -13.05
C GLU A 9 6.46 9.36 -11.92
N VAL A 10 5.86 8.46 -11.13
CA VAL A 10 6.51 7.81 -9.99
C VAL A 10 6.11 6.35 -10.00
N ASP A 11 7.09 5.46 -9.91
CA ASP A 11 6.87 4.06 -9.62
C ASP A 11 6.61 3.91 -8.11
N TYR A 12 5.32 3.97 -7.75
CA TYR A 12 4.90 3.84 -6.35
C TYR A 12 5.21 2.47 -5.77
N ALA A 13 5.22 1.41 -6.58
CA ALA A 13 5.52 0.06 -6.13
C ALA A 13 7.01 -0.07 -5.77
N ALA A 14 7.90 0.44 -6.62
CA ALA A 14 9.33 0.48 -6.34
C ALA A 14 9.67 1.35 -5.12
N VAL A 15 9.00 2.50 -4.96
CA VAL A 15 9.21 3.32 -3.75
C VAL A 15 8.73 2.58 -2.51
N ALA A 16 7.54 1.98 -2.54
CA ALA A 16 6.99 1.23 -1.42
C ALA A 16 7.90 0.07 -1.00
N SER A 17 8.46 -0.67 -1.96
CA SER A 17 9.36 -1.80 -1.66
C SER A 17 10.66 -1.35 -0.97
N GLN A 18 11.17 -0.16 -1.28
CA GLN A 18 12.37 0.39 -0.66
C GLN A 18 12.13 0.94 0.75
N VAL A 19 10.94 1.49 1.03
CA VAL A 19 10.69 2.25 2.27
C VAL A 19 9.83 1.54 3.30
N PHE A 20 9.04 0.53 2.92
CA PHE A 20 8.08 -0.10 3.84
C PHE A 20 8.73 -1.01 4.90
N LEU A 21 9.98 -1.45 4.70
CA LEU A 21 10.81 -2.19 5.67
C LEU A 21 10.10 -3.32 6.44
N ALA A 22 9.16 -4.03 5.77
CA ALA A 22 8.31 -5.02 6.42
C ALA A 22 9.09 -6.16 7.10
N LEU A 23 10.23 -6.54 6.54
CA LEU A 23 11.09 -7.58 7.12
C LEU A 23 11.61 -7.20 8.51
N ASP A 24 12.09 -5.96 8.66
CA ASP A 24 12.65 -5.48 9.92
C ASP A 24 11.55 -5.24 10.96
N ALA A 25 10.38 -4.74 10.53
CA ALA A 25 9.21 -4.67 11.39
C ALA A 25 8.83 -6.07 11.93
N GLY A 26 8.82 -7.09 11.07
CA GLY A 26 8.54 -8.47 11.48
C GLY A 26 9.61 -9.06 12.41
N ARG A 27 10.88 -8.67 12.29
CA ARG A 27 11.94 -9.03 13.25
C ARG A 27 11.68 -8.40 14.62
N ALA A 28 11.43 -7.10 14.66
CA ALA A 28 11.14 -6.39 15.90
C ALA A 28 9.89 -6.94 16.61
N MET A 29 8.85 -7.30 15.86
CA MET A 29 7.67 -7.96 16.42
C MET A 29 8.02 -9.30 17.08
N ARG A 30 8.86 -10.13 16.45
CA ARG A 30 9.30 -11.41 17.03
C ARG A 30 10.11 -11.21 18.30
N ASP A 31 11.01 -10.24 18.33
CA ASP A 31 11.83 -9.94 19.51
C ASP A 31 10.96 -9.50 20.71
N LEU A 32 9.81 -8.88 20.44
CA LEU A 32 8.81 -8.49 21.43
C LEU A 32 7.79 -9.60 21.76
N GLY A 33 7.90 -10.79 21.15
CA GLY A 33 6.95 -11.89 21.34
C GLY A 33 5.58 -11.66 20.70
N LEU A 34 5.48 -10.74 19.73
CA LEU A 34 4.24 -10.42 19.00
C LEU A 34 4.08 -11.31 17.76
N THR A 35 2.82 -11.62 17.42
CA THR A 35 2.49 -12.36 16.20
C THR A 35 2.74 -11.52 14.96
N VAL A 36 3.63 -11.97 14.08
CA VAL A 36 3.88 -11.33 12.79
C VAL A 36 2.79 -11.71 11.79
N PRO A 37 2.21 -10.74 11.05
CA PRO A 37 1.28 -11.04 9.97
C PRO A 37 1.93 -11.90 8.88
N ALA A 38 1.17 -12.88 8.36
CA ALA A 38 1.66 -13.76 7.30
C ALA A 38 1.92 -13.04 5.96
N ASN A 39 1.19 -11.95 5.69
CA ASN A 39 1.38 -11.14 4.50
C ASN A 39 1.46 -9.65 4.86
N PRO A 40 2.52 -8.93 4.45
CA PRO A 40 2.61 -7.48 4.60
C PRO A 40 1.66 -6.70 3.69
N MET A 41 1.16 -7.33 2.62
CA MET A 41 0.20 -6.76 1.68
C MET A 41 -1.18 -7.38 1.93
N ARG A 42 -2.20 -6.55 2.10
CA ARG A 42 -3.57 -6.98 2.32
C ARG A 42 -4.54 -6.09 1.58
N ASN A 43 -5.67 -6.68 1.22
CA ASN A 43 -6.78 -5.94 0.66
C ASN A 43 -7.47 -5.18 1.79
N GLU A 44 -7.77 -3.91 1.52
CA GLU A 44 -8.33 -2.99 2.51
C GLU A 44 -9.52 -2.27 1.92
N THR A 45 -10.46 -1.84 2.76
CA THR A 45 -11.55 -0.97 2.32
C THR A 45 -11.19 0.47 2.63
N ILE A 46 -10.90 1.25 1.60
CA ILE A 46 -10.47 2.65 1.73
C ILE A 46 -11.50 3.53 1.02
N LEU A 47 -12.12 4.45 1.77
CA LEU A 47 -13.19 5.33 1.28
C LEU A 47 -14.39 4.57 0.68
N GLY A 48 -14.78 3.47 1.32
CA GLY A 48 -15.91 2.63 0.89
C GLY A 48 -15.65 1.84 -0.41
N ARG A 49 -14.40 1.75 -0.85
CA ARG A 49 -13.98 0.99 -2.04
C ARG A 49 -12.91 -0.01 -1.67
N SER A 50 -12.98 -1.21 -2.25
CA SER A 50 -11.95 -2.24 -2.08
C SER A 50 -10.66 -1.83 -2.77
N PHE A 51 -9.57 -1.77 -2.02
CA PHE A 51 -8.22 -1.51 -2.48
C PHE A 51 -7.44 -2.83 -2.47
N ASP A 52 -7.09 -3.29 -3.67
CA ASP A 52 -6.12 -4.37 -3.87
C ASP A 52 -4.77 -3.75 -4.27
N PRO A 53 -3.72 -3.91 -3.45
CA PRO A 53 -2.39 -3.41 -3.75
C PRO A 53 -1.77 -3.96 -5.05
N ALA A 54 -2.20 -5.13 -5.54
CA ALA A 54 -1.77 -5.71 -6.81
C ALA A 54 -2.52 -5.10 -8.01
N GLN A 55 -3.65 -4.42 -7.78
CA GLN A 55 -4.46 -3.76 -8.81
C GLN A 55 -4.79 -2.30 -8.44
N PRO A 56 -3.78 -1.44 -8.23
CA PRO A 56 -4.01 -0.06 -7.78
C PRO A 56 -4.76 0.79 -8.83
N ASP A 57 -4.63 0.46 -10.12
CA ASP A 57 -5.37 1.12 -11.21
C ASP A 57 -6.88 0.87 -11.13
N ALA A 58 -7.30 -0.35 -10.79
CA ALA A 58 -8.70 -0.70 -10.64
C ALA A 58 -9.34 0.12 -9.51
N TYR A 59 -8.64 0.27 -8.38
CA TYR A 59 -9.09 1.11 -7.28
C TYR A 59 -9.25 2.58 -7.70
N LEU A 60 -8.27 3.14 -8.41
CA LEU A 60 -8.30 4.53 -8.84
C LEU A 60 -9.40 4.81 -9.88
N ASN A 61 -9.70 3.83 -10.73
CA ASN A 61 -10.80 3.89 -11.68
C ASN A 61 -12.18 3.71 -11.05
N SER A 62 -12.27 3.24 -9.80
CA SER A 62 -13.54 3.11 -9.07
C SER A 62 -14.12 4.46 -8.59
N PHE A 63 -13.35 5.55 -8.69
CA PHE A 63 -13.79 6.88 -8.28
C PHE A 63 -14.26 7.73 -9.47
N ALA A 64 -15.42 8.36 -9.31
CA ALA A 64 -15.94 9.34 -10.26
C ALA A 64 -15.06 10.62 -10.31
N ILE A 65 -14.43 10.97 -9.18
CA ILE A 65 -13.54 12.13 -9.07
C ILE A 65 -12.09 11.65 -8.99
N LYS A 66 -11.32 12.02 -10.01
CA LYS A 66 -9.86 11.89 -10.12
C LYS A 66 -9.31 13.16 -10.79
N ARG A 67 -8.13 13.61 -10.38
CA ARG A 67 -7.38 14.68 -11.07
C ARG A 67 -6.34 14.08 -12.01
#